data_AF-A0A850KV48-F1
#
_entry.id   AF-A0A850KV48-F1
#
_cell.length_a   1.000
_cell.length_b   1.000
_cell.length_c   1.000
_cell.angle_alpha   90.00
_cell.angle_beta   90.00
_cell.angle_gamma   90.00
#
_symmetry.space_group_name_H-M   'P 1'
#
loop_
_entity.id
_entity.type
_entity.pdbx_description
1 polymer ?
#
loop_
_entity_poly.entity_id
_entity_poly.type
_entity_poly.pdbx_seq_one_letter_code
_entity_poly.pdbx_strand_id
1 'polypeptide(L)'
;MLIRPIFVASLFASIQLPAQAQAEEEDKARIQLLEDQVVQLQAEIRKLGDIIDAMQVRLNQVGNDIHTLQRGERISTATAIQECYARRNDLIQKRDMLRSTGLKDGHPDMKNISKLIDALHVECASQE
;
A
#
# COMPACT_ATOMS: atom_id res chain seq x y z
N MET A 1 -42.72 48.83 78.67
CA MET A 1 -41.92 48.04 77.71
C MET A 1 -42.81 46.90 77.24
N LEU A 2 -43.47 46.93 76.06
CA LEU A 2 -42.95 46.70 74.69
C LEU A 2 -42.03 45.45 74.69
N ILE A 3 -42.37 44.31 74.09
CA ILE A 3 -42.56 44.04 72.64
C ILE A 3 -43.31 42.69 72.44
N ARG A 4 -44.20 42.61 71.42
CA ARG A 4 -44.65 41.35 70.78
C ARG A 4 -43.70 40.98 69.62
N PRO A 5 -43.57 39.69 69.28
CA PRO A 5 -43.55 39.34 67.86
C PRO A 5 -44.56 38.26 67.50
N ILE A 6 -45.15 38.49 66.33
CA ILE A 6 -45.97 37.59 65.53
C ILE A 6 -44.99 36.72 64.72
N PHE A 7 -45.21 35.40 64.69
CA PHE A 7 -44.75 34.49 63.63
C PHE A 7 -45.98 33.62 63.31
N VAL A 8 -46.76 33.91 62.26
CA VAL A 8 -46.52 33.56 60.85
C VAL A 8 -45.95 32.16 60.70
N ALA A 9 -46.81 31.19 60.38
CA ALA A 9 -46.72 30.40 59.15
C ALA A 9 -47.68 29.19 59.23
N SER A 10 -48.69 29.19 58.38
CA SER A 10 -49.17 27.97 57.73
C SER A 10 -47.99 27.15 57.22
N LEU A 11 -48.11 25.81 57.21
CA LEU A 11 -47.68 24.91 56.11
C LEU A 11 -47.28 23.53 56.66
N PHE A 12 -48.18 22.56 56.49
CA PHE A 12 -47.81 21.29 55.86
C PHE A 12 -48.96 20.89 54.92
N ALA A 13 -49.16 21.70 53.89
CA ALA A 13 -49.59 21.16 52.60
C ALA A 13 -48.30 20.92 51.82
N SER A 14 -47.98 19.66 51.54
CA SER A 14 -47.27 19.17 50.34
C SER A 14 -46.92 17.69 50.55
N ILE A 15 -47.89 16.83 50.22
CA ILE A 15 -47.57 15.50 49.70
C ILE A 15 -46.83 15.74 48.38
N GLN A 16 -45.54 15.41 48.33
CA GLN A 16 -44.76 15.38 47.09
C GLN A 16 -43.61 14.37 47.24
N LEU A 17 -43.96 13.08 47.16
CA LEU A 17 -43.04 12.03 46.71
C LEU A 17 -43.61 11.42 45.44
N PRO A 18 -43.25 11.96 44.26
CA PRO A 18 -42.91 11.09 43.14
C PRO A 18 -41.63 11.49 42.37
N ALA A 19 -40.93 12.57 42.75
CA ALA A 19 -39.82 13.11 41.95
C ALA A 19 -38.54 12.24 41.93
N GLN A 20 -38.32 11.37 42.93
CA GLN A 20 -37.11 10.53 42.99
C GLN A 20 -37.22 9.22 42.18
N ALA A 21 -38.42 8.67 42.00
CA ALA A 21 -38.58 7.41 41.27
C ALA A 21 -38.46 7.58 39.74
N GLN A 22 -38.92 8.72 39.20
CA GLN A 22 -38.81 9.01 37.75
C GLN A 22 -37.38 9.33 37.30
N ALA A 23 -36.60 10.03 38.13
CA ALA A 23 -35.20 10.33 37.84
C ALA A 23 -34.33 9.04 37.80
N GLU A 24 -34.63 8.06 38.66
CA GLU A 24 -33.89 6.81 38.76
C GLU A 24 -34.19 5.84 37.60
N GLU A 25 -35.39 5.89 37.00
CA GLU A 25 -35.74 5.13 35.79
C GLU A 25 -35.14 5.75 34.52
N GLU A 26 -35.12 7.09 34.42
CA GLU A 26 -34.51 7.79 33.28
C GLU A 26 -32.99 7.57 33.23
N ASP A 27 -32.32 7.62 34.39
CA ASP A 27 -30.89 7.32 34.48
C ASP A 27 -30.59 5.85 34.13
N LYS A 28 -31.44 4.89 34.53
CA LYS A 28 -31.31 3.49 34.12
C LYS A 28 -31.49 3.30 32.62
N ALA A 29 -32.49 3.93 32.01
CA ALA A 29 -32.71 3.87 30.57
C ALA A 29 -31.52 4.47 29.78
N ARG A 30 -30.93 5.54 30.30
CA ARG A 30 -29.75 6.17 29.70
C ARG A 30 -28.49 5.31 29.83
N ILE A 31 -28.28 4.66 30.97
CA ILE A 31 -27.18 3.71 31.17
C ILE A 31 -27.32 2.54 30.20
N GLN A 32 -28.53 1.96 30.07
CA GLN A 32 -28.80 0.86 29.14
C GLN A 32 -28.48 1.25 27.69
N LEU A 33 -28.86 2.46 27.27
CA LEU A 33 -28.57 2.96 25.92
C LEU A 33 -27.05 3.12 25.69
N LEU A 34 -26.31 3.60 26.68
CA LEU A 34 -24.86 3.72 26.59
C LEU A 34 -24.19 2.35 26.52
N GLU A 35 -24.67 1.36 27.28
CA GLU A 35 -24.20 -0.02 27.20
C GLU A 35 -24.43 -0.62 25.81
N ASP A 36 -25.62 -0.41 25.24
CA ASP A 36 -25.95 -0.85 23.88
C ASP A 36 -25.04 -0.21 22.82
N GLN A 37 -24.77 1.10 22.96
CA GLN A 37 -23.83 1.82 22.07
C GLN A 37 -22.40 1.31 22.19
N VAL A 38 -21.93 0.99 23.40
CA VAL A 38 -20.61 0.41 23.62
C VAL A 38 -20.49 -0.96 22.96
N VAL A 39 -21.53 -1.80 23.07
CA VAL A 39 -21.54 -3.12 22.40
C VAL A 39 -21.49 -2.97 20.88
N GLN A 40 -22.23 -2.02 20.31
CA GLN A 40 -22.17 -1.74 18.87
C GLN A 40 -20.79 -1.25 18.42
N LEU A 41 -20.20 -0.30 19.15
CA LEU A 41 -18.85 0.21 18.86
C LEU A 41 -17.79 -0.90 18.96
N GLN A 42 -17.90 -1.79 19.96
CA GLN A 42 -17.01 -2.94 20.06
C GLN A 42 -17.13 -3.90 18.87
N ALA A 43 -18.34 -4.10 18.35
CA ALA A 43 -18.56 -4.91 17.15
C ALA A 43 -17.96 -4.24 15.90
N GLU A 44 -18.10 -2.93 15.75
CA GLU A 44 -17.48 -2.17 14.65
C GLU A 44 -15.95 -2.20 14.73
N ILE A 45 -15.36 -2.06 15.92
CA ILE A 45 -13.91 -2.16 16.12
C ILE A 45 -13.41 -3.54 15.70
N ARG A 46 -14.10 -4.63 16.06
CA ARG A 46 -13.73 -5.98 15.61
C ARG A 46 -13.78 -6.10 14.10
N LYS A 47 -14.86 -5.61 13.48
CA LYS A 47 -15.03 -5.62 12.03
C LYS A 47 -13.93 -4.84 11.32
N LEU A 48 -13.52 -3.68 11.87
CA LEU A 48 -12.39 -2.91 11.35
C LEU A 48 -11.07 -3.67 11.51
N GLY A 49 -10.88 -4.36 12.64
CA GLY A 49 -9.73 -5.26 12.84
C GLY A 49 -9.65 -6.35 11.76
N ASP A 50 -10.75 -7.05 11.50
CA ASP A 50 -10.81 -8.09 10.47
C ASP A 50 -10.48 -7.54 9.07
N ILE A 51 -10.95 -6.32 8.76
CA ILE A 51 -10.65 -5.63 7.50
C ILE A 51 -9.16 -5.26 7.41
N ILE A 52 -8.57 -4.75 8.49
CA ILE A 52 -7.14 -4.40 8.54
C ILE A 52 -6.29 -5.65 8.31
N ASP A 53 -6.61 -6.76 8.97
CA ASP A 53 -5.89 -8.02 8.80
C ASP A 53 -6.00 -8.54 7.36
N ALA A 54 -7.20 -8.49 6.77
CA ALA A 54 -7.40 -8.85 5.37
C ALA A 54 -6.63 -7.93 4.40
N MET A 55 -6.58 -6.63 4.68
CA MET A 55 -5.80 -5.67 3.89
C MET A 55 -4.30 -5.92 4.03
N GLN A 56 -3.81 -6.27 5.22
CA GLN A 56 -2.41 -6.60 5.45
C GLN A 56 -2.00 -7.86 4.67
N VAL A 57 -2.84 -8.89 4.67
CA VAL A 57 -2.63 -10.10 3.86
C VAL A 57 -2.55 -9.76 2.37
N ARG A 58 -3.47 -8.92 1.87
CA ARG A 58 -3.43 -8.48 0.46
C ARG A 58 -2.18 -7.65 0.13
N LEU A 59 -1.75 -6.76 1.01
CA LEU A 59 -0.52 -5.98 0.83
C LEU A 59 0.70 -6.89 0.73
N ASN A 60 0.79 -7.90 1.60
CA ASN A 60 1.87 -8.88 1.55
C ASN A 60 1.85 -9.67 0.22
N GLN A 61 0.66 -10.07 -0.26
CA GLN A 61 0.52 -10.75 -1.54
C GLN A 61 0.99 -9.87 -2.71
N VAL A 62 0.52 -8.62 -2.77
CA VAL A 62 0.94 -7.67 -3.81
C VAL A 62 2.45 -7.41 -3.76
N GLY A 63 3.03 -7.31 -2.56
CA GLY A 63 4.48 -7.19 -2.39
C GLY A 63 5.25 -8.38 -2.97
N ASN A 64 4.78 -9.60 -2.72
CA ASN A 64 5.36 -10.82 -3.30
C ASN A 64 5.22 -10.87 -4.83
N ASP A 65 4.08 -10.46 -5.36
CA ASP A 65 3.83 -10.42 -6.80
C ASP A 65 4.76 -9.39 -7.48
N ILE A 66 4.93 -8.21 -6.88
CA ILE A 66 5.88 -7.19 -7.35
C ILE A 66 7.31 -7.72 -7.35
N HIS A 67 7.75 -8.38 -6.27
CA HIS A 67 9.09 -8.96 -6.21
C HIS A 67 9.30 -10.02 -7.29
N THR A 68 8.29 -10.84 -7.56
CA THR A 68 8.34 -11.89 -8.59
C THR A 68 8.43 -11.28 -9.98
N LEU A 69 7.59 -10.29 -10.29
CA LEU A 69 7.61 -9.57 -11.56
C LEU A 69 8.93 -8.83 -11.78
N GLN A 70 9.40 -8.08 -10.79
CA GLN A 70 10.68 -7.36 -10.87
C GLN A 70 11.86 -8.31 -11.04
N ARG A 71 11.84 -9.48 -10.38
CA ARG A 71 12.90 -10.49 -10.56
C ARG A 71 12.86 -11.06 -11.99
N GLY A 72 11.67 -11.39 -12.50
CA GLY A 72 11.50 -11.89 -13.87
C GLY A 72 11.93 -10.86 -14.92
N GLU A 73 11.50 -9.62 -14.76
CA GLU A 73 11.85 -8.50 -15.65
C GLU A 73 13.35 -8.22 -15.62
N ARG A 74 13.97 -8.10 -14.44
CA ARG A 74 15.43 -7.88 -14.31
C ARG A 74 16.25 -9.02 -14.90
N ILE A 75 15.82 -10.27 -14.72
CA ILE A 75 16.51 -11.42 -15.33
C ILE A 75 16.35 -11.35 -16.85
N SER A 76 15.15 -11.09 -17.35
CA SER A 76 14.88 -11.00 -18.79
C SER A 76 15.67 -9.88 -19.46
N THR A 77 15.70 -8.68 -18.87
CA THR A 77 16.45 -7.54 -19.43
C THR A 77 17.95 -7.77 -19.35
N ALA A 78 18.47 -8.25 -18.21
CA ALA A 78 19.88 -8.60 -18.09
C ALA A 78 20.32 -9.67 -19.10
N THR A 79 19.47 -10.67 -19.36
CA THR A 79 19.75 -11.72 -20.35
C THR A 79 19.73 -11.16 -21.77
N ALA A 80 18.73 -10.32 -22.12
CA ALA A 80 18.63 -9.70 -23.43
C ALA A 80 19.84 -8.78 -23.74
N ILE A 81 20.28 -7.98 -22.77
CA ILE A 81 21.48 -7.15 -22.87
C ILE A 81 22.72 -8.03 -23.11
N GLN A 82 22.89 -9.10 -22.32
CA GLN A 82 24.02 -10.03 -22.49
C GLN A 82 24.01 -10.71 -23.85
N GLU A 83 22.86 -11.16 -24.34
CA GLU A 83 22.71 -11.77 -25.66
C GLU A 83 23.05 -10.78 -26.78
N CYS A 84 22.63 -9.53 -26.66
CA CYS A 84 22.97 -8.47 -27.61
C CYS A 84 24.49 -8.26 -27.69
N TYR A 85 25.15 -8.09 -26.53
CA TYR A 85 26.60 -7.93 -26.45
C TYR A 85 27.36 -9.17 -26.94
N ALA A 86 26.86 -10.38 -26.67
CA ALA A 86 27.44 -11.62 -27.18
C ALA A 86 27.40 -11.68 -28.71
N ARG A 87 26.27 -11.33 -29.35
CA ARG A 87 26.14 -11.25 -30.81
C ARG A 87 27.09 -10.21 -31.41
N ARG A 88 27.22 -9.05 -30.77
CA ARG A 88 28.18 -8.02 -31.20
C ARG A 88 29.63 -8.52 -31.14
N ASN A 89 30.00 -9.18 -30.04
CA ASN A 89 31.36 -9.73 -29.87
C ASN A 89 31.67 -10.85 -30.88
N ASP A 90 30.70 -11.71 -31.20
CA ASP A 90 30.83 -12.73 -32.25
C ASP A 90 31.10 -12.10 -33.64
N LEU A 91 30.39 -11.02 -33.99
CA LEU A 91 30.64 -10.30 -35.24
C LEU A 91 32.01 -9.60 -35.25
N ILE A 92 32.44 -9.01 -34.14
CA ILE A 92 33.79 -8.45 -33.99
C ILE A 92 34.83 -9.54 -34.23
N GLN A 93 34.67 -10.71 -33.61
CA GLN A 93 35.58 -11.84 -33.80
C GLN A 93 35.59 -12.33 -35.25
N LYS A 94 34.43 -12.43 -35.91
CA LYS A 94 34.34 -12.81 -37.32
C LYS A 94 35.02 -11.79 -38.24
N ARG A 95 34.84 -10.49 -37.97
CA ARG A 95 35.52 -9.41 -38.71
C ARG A 95 37.04 -9.53 -38.56
N ASP A 96 37.51 -9.73 -37.34
CA ASP A 96 38.94 -9.83 -37.05
C ASP A 96 39.55 -11.11 -37.67
N MET A 97 38.79 -12.21 -37.68
CA MET A 97 39.15 -13.44 -38.40
C MET A 97 39.27 -13.18 -39.91
N LEU A 98 38.28 -12.55 -40.54
CA LEU A 98 38.34 -12.22 -41.96
C LEU A 98 39.53 -11.32 -42.30
N ARG A 99 39.81 -10.33 -41.44
CA ARG A 99 40.99 -9.47 -41.57
C ARG A 99 42.28 -10.28 -41.48
N SER A 100 42.36 -11.25 -40.56
CA SER A 100 43.53 -12.14 -40.41
C SER A 100 43.74 -13.06 -41.63
N THR A 101 42.66 -13.41 -42.35
CA THR A 101 42.74 -14.16 -43.62
C THR A 101 43.12 -13.30 -44.82
N GLY A 102 43.40 -12.01 -44.63
CA GLY A 102 43.83 -11.09 -45.68
C GLY A 102 42.70 -10.33 -46.38
N LEU A 103 41.46 -10.44 -45.87
CA LEU A 103 40.33 -9.67 -46.40
C LEU A 103 40.50 -8.20 -46.01
N LYS A 104 40.60 -7.32 -47.02
CA LYS A 104 40.81 -5.88 -46.80
C LYS A 104 39.53 -5.21 -46.29
N ASP A 105 39.66 -4.17 -45.48
CA ASP A 105 38.53 -3.39 -44.93
C ASP A 105 37.62 -2.77 -46.02
N GLY A 106 38.15 -2.57 -47.23
CA GLY A 106 37.38 -2.10 -48.38
C GLY A 106 36.42 -3.14 -48.97
N HIS A 107 36.55 -4.42 -48.61
CA HIS A 107 35.74 -5.52 -49.14
C HIS A 107 34.26 -5.35 -48.73
N PRO A 108 33.29 -5.65 -49.62
CA PRO A 108 31.86 -5.55 -49.31
C PRO A 108 31.47 -6.28 -48.02
N ASP A 109 31.99 -7.48 -47.78
CA ASP A 109 31.70 -8.26 -46.57
C ASP A 109 32.23 -7.61 -45.29
N MET A 110 33.43 -7.01 -45.34
CA MET A 110 34.00 -6.27 -44.20
C MET A 110 33.14 -5.04 -43.88
N LYS A 111 32.68 -4.33 -44.90
CA LYS A 111 31.78 -3.18 -44.73
C LYS A 111 30.42 -3.59 -44.18
N ASN A 112 29.86 -4.71 -44.66
CA ASN A 112 28.58 -5.23 -44.18
C ASN A 112 28.66 -5.66 -42.71
N ILE A 113 29.71 -6.39 -42.33
CA ILE A 113 29.92 -6.79 -40.93
C ILE A 113 30.14 -5.56 -40.06
N SER A 114 30.89 -4.56 -40.51
CA SER A 114 31.11 -3.32 -39.76
C SER A 114 29.79 -2.56 -39.53
N LYS A 115 28.95 -2.43 -40.56
CA LYS A 115 27.61 -1.83 -40.42
C LYS A 115 26.72 -2.61 -39.45
N LEU A 116 26.78 -3.94 -39.47
CA LEU A 116 26.02 -4.78 -38.54
C LEU A 116 26.51 -4.63 -37.09
N ILE A 117 27.83 -4.49 -36.88
CA ILE A 117 28.40 -4.20 -35.56
C ILE A 117 27.94 -2.83 -35.06
N ASP A 118 27.94 -1.80 -35.92
CA ASP A 118 27.50 -0.45 -35.56
C ASP A 118 26.00 -0.41 -35.23
N ALA A 119 25.17 -1.11 -36.03
CA ALA A 119 23.74 -1.24 -35.77
C ALA A 119 23.47 -1.96 -34.44
N LEU A 120 24.15 -3.09 -34.18
CA LEU A 120 24.06 -3.81 -32.91
C LEU A 120 24.59 -2.99 -31.74
N HIS A 121 25.60 -2.15 -31.94
CA HIS A 121 26.10 -1.29 -30.86
C HIS A 121 25.04 -0.30 -30.39
N VAL A 122 24.31 0.32 -31.31
CA VAL A 122 23.18 1.21 -31.00
C VAL A 122 22.02 0.42 -30.37
N GLU A 123 21.73 -0.77 -30.90
CA GLU A 123 20.70 -1.65 -30.35
C GLU A 123 21.00 -2.06 -28.89
N CYS A 124 22.22 -2.49 -28.59
CA CYS A 124 22.60 -2.86 -27.22
C CYS A 124 22.62 -1.67 -26.27
N ALA A 125 23.08 -0.49 -26.73
CA ALA A 125 23.07 0.73 -25.92
C ALA A 125 21.65 1.25 -25.62
N SER A 126 20.66 0.93 -26.47
CA SER A 126 19.26 1.29 -26.23
C SER A 126 18.54 0.37 -25.22
N GLN A 127 19.17 -0.73 -24.82
CA GLN A 127 18.64 -1.70 -23.85
C GLN A 127 19.21 -1.52 -22.43
N GLU A 128 20.17 -0.59 -22.23
CA GLU A 128 20.72 -0.16 -20.93
C GLU A 128 19.86 0.93 -20.26
#